data_AF-A0A8T4M1U9-F1
#
_entry.id   AF-A0A8T4M1U9-F1
#
_cell.length_a   1.000
_cell.length_b   1.000
_cell.length_c   1.000
_cell.angle_alpha   90.00
_cell.angle_beta   90.00
_cell.angle_gamma   90.00
#
_symmetry.space_group_name_H-M   'P 1'
#
loop_
_entity.id
_entity.type
_entity.pdbx_description
1 polymer ?
#
loop_
_entity_poly.entity_id
_entity_poly.type
_entity_poly.pdbx_seq_one_letter_code
_entity_poly.pdbx_strand_id
1 'polypeptide(L)'
;MGIPEWIRKIANAQVKQAIIVRSDLELGKGKLAGQVAHASVAGYRKVLSQFPQVARKWEEEGEKKVVLKISNEKEMMSLFQSAKDTGIPASLIHDAGLTQISPGTATCFSIGPWNGEEIDKLTSELKLL
;
A
#
# COMPACT_ATOMS: atom_id res chain seq x y z
N MET A 1 -1.48 -24.38 22.18
CA MET A 1 -0.58 -23.54 21.36
C MET A 1 -0.91 -22.08 21.64
N GLY A 2 0.08 -21.24 21.92
CA GLY A 2 -0.13 -19.81 22.18
C GLY A 2 -0.46 -19.03 20.90
N ILE A 3 -1.13 -17.90 21.05
CA ILE A 3 -1.35 -16.94 19.95
C ILE A 3 0.03 -16.45 19.45
N PRO A 4 0.34 -16.55 18.14
CA PRO A 4 1.58 -16.03 17.58
C PRO A 4 1.84 -14.57 17.95
N GLU A 5 3.10 -14.22 18.24
CA GLU A 5 3.48 -12.88 18.73
C GLU A 5 3.06 -11.74 17.78
N TRP A 6 3.15 -11.96 16.47
CA TRP A 6 2.77 -10.97 15.47
C TRP A 6 1.26 -10.62 15.52
N ILE A 7 0.40 -11.55 15.92
CA ILE A 7 -1.03 -11.29 16.11
C ILE A 7 -1.24 -10.31 17.27
N ARG A 8 -0.49 -10.47 18.37
CA ARG A 8 -0.56 -9.56 19.52
C ARG A 8 -0.06 -8.16 19.16
N LYS A 9 1.03 -8.07 18.38
CA LYS A 9 1.55 -6.78 17.90
C LYS A 9 0.53 -6.02 17.07
N ILE A 10 -0.20 -6.71 16.17
CA ILE A 10 -1.26 -6.08 15.38
C ILE A 10 -2.47 -5.72 16.24
N ALA A 11 -2.87 -6.58 17.18
CA ALA A 11 -4.03 -6.33 18.05
C ALA A 11 -3.89 -5.04 18.88
N ASN A 12 -2.67 -4.63 19.24
CA ASN A 12 -2.43 -3.43 20.05
C ASN A 12 -1.99 -2.20 19.23
N ALA A 13 -1.73 -2.33 17.93
CA ALA A 13 -1.29 -1.22 17.07
C ALA A 13 -2.43 -0.70 16.19
N GLN A 14 -2.38 0.58 15.81
CA GLN A 14 -3.25 1.08 14.74
C GLN A 14 -2.86 0.43 13.42
N VAL A 15 -3.85 -0.04 12.67
CA VAL A 15 -3.69 -0.60 11.34
C VAL A 15 -3.92 0.49 10.31
N LYS A 16 -3.06 0.55 9.30
CA LYS A 16 -3.22 1.49 8.18
C LYS A 16 -2.80 0.86 6.88
N GLN A 17 -3.19 1.50 5.79
CA GLN A 17 -2.70 1.21 4.45
C GLN A 17 -1.90 2.41 3.94
N ALA A 18 -0.70 2.17 3.40
CA ALA A 18 0.04 3.19 2.67
C ALA A 18 -0.08 2.96 1.16
N ILE A 19 -0.28 4.02 0.41
CA ILE A 19 -0.39 4.00 -1.06
C ILE A 19 0.72 4.88 -1.59
N ILE A 20 1.68 4.26 -2.29
CA ILE A 20 2.88 4.93 -2.80
C ILE A 20 2.67 5.23 -4.28
N VAL A 21 2.67 6.51 -4.63
CA VAL A 21 2.36 6.99 -5.97
C VAL A 21 3.60 7.61 -6.61
N ARG A 22 3.85 7.27 -7.88
CA ARG A 22 4.88 7.92 -8.68
C ARG A 22 4.53 9.37 -9.00
N SER A 23 5.35 10.31 -8.53
CA SER A 23 5.15 11.74 -8.80
C SER A 23 5.67 12.17 -10.19
N ASP A 24 6.59 11.42 -10.79
CA ASP A 24 7.14 11.70 -12.13
C ASP A 24 6.15 11.49 -13.27
N LEU A 25 5.05 10.78 -13.02
CA LEU A 25 4.02 10.52 -14.02
C LEU A 25 3.02 11.69 -14.21
N GLU A 26 3.11 12.74 -13.39
CA GLU A 26 2.28 13.95 -13.46
C GLU A 26 0.78 13.66 -13.64
N LEU A 27 0.27 12.64 -12.94
CA LEU A 27 -1.10 12.18 -13.10
C LEU A 27 -2.11 13.28 -12.76
N GLY A 28 -3.05 13.54 -13.67
CA GLY A 28 -4.21 14.39 -13.39
C GLY A 28 -5.05 13.83 -12.23
N LYS A 29 -5.71 14.71 -11.47
CA LYS A 29 -6.44 14.38 -10.22
C LYS A 29 -7.38 13.17 -10.34
N GLY A 30 -8.12 13.05 -11.44
CA GLY A 30 -9.04 11.92 -11.66
C GLY A 30 -8.32 10.59 -11.85
N LYS A 31 -7.27 10.56 -12.68
CA LYS A 31 -6.45 9.35 -12.89
C LYS A 31 -5.73 8.98 -11.59
N LEU A 32 -5.18 9.95 -10.89
CA LEU A 32 -4.56 9.75 -9.59
C LEU A 32 -5.53 9.07 -8.60
N ALA A 33 -6.73 9.62 -8.43
CA ALA A 33 -7.74 9.05 -7.52
C ALA A 33 -8.10 7.61 -7.89
N GLY A 34 -8.27 7.32 -9.19
CA GLY A 34 -8.54 5.97 -9.68
C GLY A 34 -7.40 4.98 -9.37
N GLN A 35 -6.15 5.38 -9.62
CA GLN A 35 -4.98 4.54 -9.34
C GLN A 35 -4.82 4.27 -7.84
N VAL A 36 -5.02 5.29 -7.00
CA VAL A 36 -5.02 5.16 -5.54
C VAL A 36 -6.13 4.21 -5.08
N ALA A 37 -7.35 4.32 -5.63
CA ALA A 37 -8.45 3.42 -5.33
C ALA A 37 -8.15 1.97 -5.74
N HIS A 38 -7.58 1.75 -6.94
CA HIS A 38 -7.17 0.44 -7.40
C HIS A 38 -6.13 -0.19 -6.47
N ALA A 39 -5.10 0.57 -6.07
CA ALA A 39 -4.08 0.11 -5.14
C ALA A 39 -4.70 -0.26 -3.79
N SER A 40 -5.60 0.59 -3.26
CA SER A 40 -6.26 0.34 -1.99
C SER A 40 -7.04 -0.97 -1.97
N VAL A 41 -7.89 -1.20 -2.98
CA VAL A 41 -8.71 -2.41 -3.09
C VAL A 41 -7.83 -3.64 -3.33
N ALA A 42 -6.80 -3.54 -4.17
CA ALA A 42 -5.89 -4.66 -4.42
C ALA A 42 -5.08 -5.06 -3.17
N GLY A 43 -4.61 -4.08 -2.39
CA GLY A 43 -3.94 -4.32 -1.12
C GLY A 43 -4.87 -4.95 -0.09
N TYR A 44 -6.06 -4.37 0.09
CA TYR A 44 -7.08 -4.88 1.00
C TYR A 44 -7.48 -6.33 0.68
N ARG A 45 -7.78 -6.65 -0.58
CA ARG A 45 -8.14 -8.03 -0.99
C ARG A 45 -7.04 -9.03 -0.69
N LYS A 46 -5.78 -8.63 -0.89
CA LYS A 46 -4.62 -9.47 -0.58
C LYS A 46 -4.50 -9.72 0.92
N VAL A 47 -4.65 -8.69 1.75
CA VAL A 47 -4.67 -8.83 3.22
C VAL A 47 -5.87 -9.64 3.68
N LEU A 48 -7.06 -9.41 3.15
CA LEU A 48 -8.26 -10.17 3.51
C LEU A 48 -8.09 -11.67 3.24
N SER A 49 -7.45 -12.03 2.11
CA SER A 49 -7.20 -13.43 1.76
C SER A 49 -6.12 -14.10 2.61
N GLN A 50 -5.11 -13.36 3.09
CA GLN A 50 -3.95 -13.94 3.79
C GLN A 50 -4.05 -13.78 5.32
N PHE A 51 -4.63 -12.67 5.77
CA PHE A 51 -4.66 -12.19 7.15
C PHE A 51 -6.01 -11.51 7.47
N PRO A 52 -7.14 -12.25 7.40
CA PRO A 52 -8.49 -11.67 7.50
C PRO A 52 -8.76 -10.89 8.80
N GLN A 53 -8.11 -11.25 9.91
CA GLN A 53 -8.19 -10.52 11.18
C GLN A 53 -7.57 -9.12 11.11
N VAL A 54 -6.54 -8.93 10.27
CA VAL A 54 -5.89 -7.63 10.07
C VAL A 54 -6.78 -6.73 9.21
N ALA A 55 -7.37 -7.32 8.15
CA ALA A 55 -8.36 -6.64 7.32
C ALA A 55 -9.57 -6.18 8.14
N ARG A 56 -10.17 -7.07 8.94
CA ARG A 56 -11.31 -6.71 9.81
C ARG A 56 -10.97 -5.59 10.79
N LYS A 57 -9.82 -5.69 11.47
CA LYS A 57 -9.38 -4.64 12.37
C LYS A 57 -9.23 -3.29 11.66
N TRP A 58 -8.65 -3.29 10.46
CA TRP A 58 -8.53 -2.07 9.66
C TRP A 58 -9.90 -1.48 9.30
N GLU A 59 -10.88 -2.30 8.95
CA GLU A 59 -12.27 -1.87 8.70
C GLU A 59 -12.90 -1.27 9.96
N GLU A 60 -12.76 -1.93 11.11
CA GLU A 60 -13.24 -1.46 12.42
C GLU A 60 -12.59 -0.14 12.85
N GLU A 61 -11.33 0.10 12.47
CA GLU A 61 -10.58 1.34 12.73
C GLU A 61 -10.82 2.45 11.68
N GLY A 62 -11.81 2.29 10.79
CA GLY A 62 -12.19 3.31 9.80
C GLY A 62 -11.31 3.33 8.55
N GLU A 63 -10.63 2.23 8.26
CA GLU A 63 -9.91 1.98 7.02
C GLU A 63 -8.87 3.05 6.67
N LYS A 64 -8.05 3.45 7.65
CA LYS A 64 -7.05 4.52 7.51
C LYS A 64 -6.13 4.28 6.31
N LYS A 65 -6.03 5.27 5.43
CA LYS A 65 -5.16 5.29 4.24
C LYS A 65 -4.25 6.51 4.29
N VAL A 66 -2.98 6.34 3.95
CA VAL A 66 -2.03 7.44 3.72
C VAL A 66 -1.50 7.35 2.30
N VAL A 67 -1.55 8.47 1.57
CA VAL A 67 -1.05 8.54 0.19
C VAL A 67 0.26 9.32 0.20
N LEU A 68 1.32 8.66 -0.28
CA LEU A 68 2.69 9.15 -0.28
C LEU A 68 3.22 9.21 -1.71
N LYS A 69 4.20 10.07 -1.94
CA LYS A 69 4.87 10.17 -3.24
C LYS A 69 6.27 9.58 -3.24
N ILE A 70 6.62 9.00 -4.38
CA ILE A 70 7.96 8.48 -4.69
C ILE A 70 8.41 9.00 -6.06
N SER A 71 9.71 9.23 -6.20
CA SER A 71 10.24 10.06 -7.27
C SER A 71 10.16 9.41 -8.64
N ASN A 72 10.36 8.09 -8.72
CA ASN A 72 10.45 7.36 -9.99
C ASN A 72 10.18 5.86 -9.82
N GLU A 73 10.11 5.15 -10.95
CA GLU A 73 9.85 3.70 -10.99
C GLU A 73 10.90 2.87 -10.25
N LYS A 74 12.17 3.21 -10.39
CA LYS A 74 13.27 2.43 -9.79
C LYS A 74 13.17 2.45 -8.27
N GLU A 75 12.99 3.63 -7.69
CA GLU A 75 12.76 3.79 -6.25
C GLU A 75 11.48 3.06 -5.80
N MET A 76 10.39 3.20 -6.56
CA MET A 76 9.13 2.52 -6.28
C MET A 76 9.29 0.99 -6.24
N MET A 77 9.96 0.41 -7.23
CA MET A 77 10.19 -1.03 -7.30
C MET A 77 11.12 -1.53 -6.20
N SER A 78 12.14 -0.74 -5.84
CA SER A 78 13.01 -1.05 -4.70
C SER A 78 12.20 -1.10 -3.39
N LEU A 79 11.35 -0.10 -3.12
CA LEU A 79 10.53 -0.07 -1.92
C LEU A 79 9.48 -1.18 -1.91
N PHE A 80 8.87 -1.47 -3.06
CA PHE A 80 7.93 -2.58 -3.22
C PHE A 80 8.58 -3.93 -2.88
N GLN A 81 9.83 -4.14 -3.31
CA GLN A 81 10.57 -5.35 -2.97
C GLN A 81 10.90 -5.40 -1.48
N SER A 82 11.37 -4.29 -0.87
CA SER A 82 11.60 -4.21 0.58
C SER A 82 10.34 -4.54 1.38
N ALA A 83 9.16 -4.07 0.96
CA ALA A 83 7.90 -4.39 1.61
C ALA A 83 7.54 -5.89 1.50
N LYS A 84 7.88 -6.54 0.39
CA LYS A 84 7.69 -7.99 0.24
C LYS A 84 8.65 -8.78 1.13
N ASP A 85 9.90 -8.31 1.27
CA ASP A 85 10.93 -8.98 2.04
C ASP A 85 10.64 -8.97 3.55
N THR A 86 9.85 -8.00 4.04
CA THR A 86 9.34 -8.00 5.42
C THR A 86 8.16 -8.95 5.63
N GLY A 87 7.58 -9.49 4.56
CA GLY A 87 6.35 -10.30 4.60
C GLY A 87 5.06 -9.49 4.69
N ILE A 88 5.13 -8.15 4.65
CA ILE A 88 3.94 -7.29 4.65
C ILE A 88 3.25 -7.37 3.27
N PRO A 89 1.93 -7.63 3.20
CA PRO A 89 1.24 -7.66 1.93
C PRO A 89 1.36 -6.34 1.15
N ALA A 90 1.85 -6.45 -0.08
CA ALA A 90 1.92 -5.32 -1.01
C ALA A 90 1.35 -5.71 -2.40
N SER A 91 0.74 -4.74 -3.10
CA SER A 91 0.10 -4.94 -4.40
C SER A 91 0.45 -3.82 -5.37
N LEU A 92 1.08 -4.16 -6.49
CA LEU A 92 1.52 -3.23 -7.53
C LEU A 92 0.40 -3.02 -8.57
N ILE A 93 0.17 -1.76 -8.94
CA ILE A 93 -0.82 -1.38 -9.96
C ILE A 93 -0.10 -0.94 -11.23
N HIS A 94 -0.62 -1.43 -12.35
CA HIS A 94 -0.24 -1.00 -13.68
C HIS A 94 -1.43 -0.28 -14.32
N ASP A 95 -1.14 0.76 -15.10
CA ASP A 95 -2.16 1.38 -15.93
C ASP A 95 -2.53 0.41 -17.06
N ALA A 96 -3.81 0.08 -17.18
CA ALA A 96 -4.33 -0.84 -18.20
C ALA A 96 -4.30 -0.26 -19.63
N GLY A 97 -3.64 0.90 -19.83
CA GLY A 97 -3.51 1.54 -21.14
C GLY A 97 -4.75 2.33 -21.59
N LEU A 98 -5.67 2.67 -20.67
CA LEU A 98 -6.89 3.42 -21.00
C LEU A 98 -6.68 4.95 -21.04
N THR A 99 -5.45 5.45 -20.85
CA THR A 99 -5.13 6.90 -20.74
C THR A 99 -3.67 7.25 -21.09
N GLN A 100 -3.28 8.51 -20.84
CA GLN A 100 -2.08 9.32 -21.20
C GLN A 100 -0.66 8.74 -20.99
N ILE A 101 -0.46 7.47 -20.63
CA ILE A 101 0.87 6.87 -20.40
C ILE A 101 0.92 5.49 -21.06
N SER A 102 2.12 5.04 -21.46
CA SER A 102 2.33 3.73 -22.09
C SER A 102 1.62 2.60 -21.31
N PRO A 103 0.85 1.74 -22.00
CA PRO A 103 0.21 0.59 -21.38
C PRO A 103 1.21 -0.27 -20.60
N GLY A 104 0.81 -0.75 -19.42
CA GLY A 104 1.68 -1.55 -18.55
C GLY A 104 2.65 -0.74 -17.69
N THR A 105 2.55 0.60 -17.70
CA THR A 105 3.35 1.44 -16.78
C THR A 105 2.90 1.21 -15.33
N ALA A 106 3.83 0.87 -14.45
CA ALA A 106 3.58 0.80 -13.02
C ALA A 106 3.39 2.21 -12.45
N THR A 107 2.23 2.47 -11.84
CA THR A 107 1.78 3.82 -11.41
C THR A 107 1.91 4.03 -9.91
N CYS A 108 1.48 3.04 -9.14
CA CYS A 108 1.48 3.08 -7.68
C CYS A 108 1.40 1.65 -7.12
N PHE A 109 1.62 1.52 -5.82
CA PHE A 109 1.36 0.27 -5.11
C PHE A 109 0.84 0.52 -3.69
N SER A 110 0.21 -0.49 -3.10
CA SER A 110 -0.20 -0.46 -1.69
C SER A 110 0.75 -1.26 -0.81
N ILE A 111 0.96 -0.80 0.43
CA ILE A 111 1.51 -1.58 1.55
C ILE A 111 0.40 -1.73 2.59
N GLY A 112 0.07 -2.96 2.95
CA GLY A 112 -1.01 -3.26 3.88
C GLY A 112 -2.42 -3.17 3.28
N PRO A 113 -3.47 -3.16 4.12
CA PRO A 113 -3.45 -2.76 5.53
C PRO A 113 -2.59 -3.63 6.46
N TRP A 114 -1.83 -2.99 7.35
CA TRP A 114 -0.93 -3.65 8.30
C TRP A 114 -0.64 -2.76 9.52
N ASN A 115 0.15 -3.27 10.48
CA ASN A 115 0.64 -2.50 11.62
C ASN A 115 1.26 -1.18 11.13
N GLY A 116 0.73 -0.05 11.61
CA GLY A 116 1.12 1.27 11.17
C GLY A 116 2.59 1.61 11.43
N GLU A 117 3.15 1.16 12.55
CA GLU A 117 4.56 1.39 12.89
C GLU A 117 5.50 0.60 11.98
N GLU A 118 5.10 -0.61 11.57
CA GLU A 118 5.89 -1.41 10.62
C GLU A 118 5.85 -0.83 9.21
N ILE A 119 4.69 -0.27 8.81
CA ILE A 119 4.59 0.50 7.57
C ILE A 119 5.47 1.76 7.66
N ASP A 120 5.47 2.48 8.79
CA ASP A 120 6.27 3.70 8.95
C ASP A 120 7.77 3.45 8.83
N LYS A 121 8.28 2.31 9.30
CA LYS A 121 9.69 1.91 9.10
C LYS A 121 10.09 1.82 7.62
N LEU A 122 9.14 1.54 6.74
CA LEU A 122 9.37 1.49 5.29
C LEU A 122 9.16 2.86 4.62
N THR A 123 8.30 3.71 5.19
CA THR A 123 7.78 4.89 4.48
C THR A 123 8.09 6.24 5.14
N SER A 124 8.85 6.28 6.24
CA SER A 124 9.10 7.51 7.02
C SER A 124 9.72 8.64 6.22
N GLU A 125 10.58 8.31 5.25
CA GLU A 125 11.30 9.28 4.42
C GLU A 125 10.45 9.80 3.25
N LEU A 126 9.29 9.19 2.99
CA LEU A 126 8.40 9.61 1.92
C LEU A 126 7.53 10.79 2.36
N LYS A 127 7.26 11.68 1.40
CA LYS A 127 6.39 12.83 1.63
C LYS A 127 4.95 12.48 1.28
N LEU A 128 3.99 13.16 1.91
CA LEU A 128 2.60 13.17 1.47
C LEU A 128 2.54 13.63 0.00
N LEU A 129 1.65 12.99 -0.77
CA LEU A 129 1.47 13.28 -2.20
C LEU A 129 1.05 14.74 -2.42
#